data_AF-A0A0M2PCX3-F1
#
_entry.id   AF-A0A0M2PCX3-F1
#
_cell.length_a   1.000
_cell.length_b   1.000
_cell.length_c   1.000
_cell.angle_alpha   90.00
_cell.angle_beta   90.00
_cell.angle_gamma   90.00
#
_symmetry.space_group_name_H-M   'P 1'
#
loop_
_entity.id
_entity.type
_entity.pdbx_description
1 polymer ?
#
loop_
_entity_poly.entity_id
_entity_poly.type
_entity_poly.pdbx_seq_one_letter_code
_entity_poly.pdbx_strand_id
1 'polypeptide(L)'
;MGTPRCDECNKPLPNWSGNVMVDGTTYPDNIDFIMIWCKECTGSLDRKGAGRQYHNLWELSWVKQGYFDLEKDLFEELTVGRRRWSLDALKQFNRLGRLLYLDDN
;
A
#
# COMPACT_ATOMS: atom_id res chain seq x y z
N MET A 1 -5.28 0.89 -17.87
CA MET A 1 -4.45 0.70 -16.65
C MET A 1 -5.31 0.08 -15.56
N GLY A 2 -4.85 -1.01 -14.93
CA GLY A 2 -5.63 -1.75 -13.95
C GLY A 2 -6.07 -0.83 -12.81
N THR A 3 -7.33 -0.94 -12.41
CA THR A 3 -7.89 -0.11 -11.35
C THR A 3 -7.85 -0.85 -10.02
N PRO A 4 -7.09 -0.37 -9.02
CA PRO A 4 -7.10 -1.00 -7.70
C PRO A 4 -8.49 -0.91 -7.07
N ARG A 5 -8.76 -1.82 -6.13
CA ARG A 5 -10.01 -1.86 -5.36
C ARG A 5 -9.69 -1.64 -3.88
N CYS A 6 -10.65 -1.04 -3.17
CA CYS A 6 -10.57 -0.91 -1.73
C CYS A 6 -10.76 -2.28 -1.07
N ASP A 7 -9.85 -2.71 -0.20
CA ASP A 7 -9.96 -3.97 0.53
C ASP A 7 -11.09 -3.95 1.57
N GLU A 8 -11.47 -2.78 2.08
CA GLU A 8 -12.54 -2.64 3.09
C GLU A 8 -13.95 -2.65 2.50
N CYS A 9 -14.16 -1.95 1.37
CA CYS A 9 -15.50 -1.74 0.80
C CYS A 9 -15.64 -2.25 -0.63
N ASN A 10 -14.59 -2.85 -1.20
CA ASN A 10 -14.52 -3.41 -2.54
C ASN A 10 -14.85 -2.44 -3.70
N LYS A 11 -14.92 -1.13 -3.41
CA LYS A 11 -15.14 -0.10 -4.43
C LYS A 11 -13.89 0.03 -5.33
N PRO A 12 -14.04 0.17 -6.66
CA PRO A 12 -12.93 0.52 -7.53
C PRO A 12 -12.40 1.92 -7.20
N LEU A 13 -11.09 2.11 -7.35
CA LEU A 13 -10.38 3.35 -7.04
C LEU A 13 -9.87 4.01 -8.33
N PRO A 14 -10.75 4.68 -9.10
CA PRO A 14 -10.35 5.34 -10.32
C PRO A 14 -9.27 6.37 -10.02
N ASN A 15 -8.34 6.56 -10.97
CA ASN A 15 -7.20 7.45 -10.84
C ASN A 15 -6.28 7.14 -9.66
N TRP A 16 -6.33 5.90 -9.14
CA TRP A 16 -5.48 5.49 -8.01
C TRP A 16 -5.73 6.38 -6.78
N SER A 17 -7.00 6.70 -6.53
CA SER A 17 -7.44 7.56 -5.43
C SER A 17 -7.63 6.74 -4.15
N GLY A 18 -6.60 6.71 -3.29
CA GLY A 18 -6.62 5.95 -2.04
C GLY A 18 -5.27 5.90 -1.36
N ASN A 19 -5.14 5.00 -0.39
CA ASN A 19 -3.95 4.84 0.44
C ASN A 19 -3.50 3.38 0.46
N VAL A 20 -2.20 3.18 0.59
CA VAL A 20 -1.59 1.92 1.01
C VAL A 20 -1.48 1.97 2.53
N MET A 21 -2.21 1.09 3.19
CA MET A 21 -2.30 0.98 4.64
C MET A 21 -1.49 -0.21 5.14
N VAL A 22 -0.92 -0.10 6.33
CA VAL A 22 -0.25 -1.19 7.06
C VAL A 22 -0.79 -1.26 8.49
N ASP A 23 -0.51 -2.36 9.18
CA ASP A 23 -0.81 -2.47 10.61
C ASP A 23 0.00 -1.44 11.40
N GLY A 24 -0.71 -0.57 12.13
CA GLY A 24 -0.12 0.50 12.93
C GLY A 24 0.51 0.02 14.24
N THR A 25 0.24 -1.22 14.66
CA THR A 25 0.76 -1.79 15.91
C THR A 25 2.17 -2.37 15.75
N THR A 26 2.54 -2.79 14.55
CA THR A 26 3.85 -3.37 14.23
C THR A 26 4.74 -2.44 13.42
N TYR A 27 4.16 -1.45 12.74
CA TYR A 27 4.90 -0.41 12.04
C TYR A 27 5.61 0.56 13.02
N PRO A 28 6.85 1.02 12.75
CA PRO A 28 7.63 0.85 11.52
C PRO A 28 8.55 -0.38 11.49
N ASP A 29 8.55 -1.18 12.55
CA ASP A 29 9.51 -2.26 12.76
C ASP A 29 9.22 -3.50 11.91
N ASN A 30 7.94 -3.82 11.69
CA ASN A 30 7.50 -4.89 10.81
C ASN A 30 6.33 -4.45 9.92
N ILE A 31 6.33 -4.96 8.69
CA ILE A 31 5.31 -4.75 7.66
C ILE A 31 4.95 -6.15 7.14
N ASP A 32 3.93 -6.73 7.75
CA ASP A 32 3.50 -8.10 7.47
C ASP A 32 2.61 -8.21 6.23
N PHE A 33 1.82 -7.17 5.97
CA PHE A 33 0.94 -7.05 4.82
C PHE A 33 0.64 -5.57 4.55
N ILE A 34 0.23 -5.27 3.32
CA ILE A 34 -0.33 -3.99 2.89
C ILE A 34 -1.80 -4.17 2.52
N MET A 35 -2.59 -3.12 2.72
CA MET A 35 -3.99 -3.05 2.29
C MET A 35 -4.21 -1.79 1.47
N ILE A 36 -5.14 -1.85 0.54
CA ILE A 36 -5.50 -0.74 -0.34
C ILE A 36 -6.83 -0.16 0.13
N TRP A 37 -6.85 1.08 0.60
CA TRP A 37 -8.07 1.68 1.17
C TRP A 37 -8.48 2.93 0.40
N CYS A 38 -9.78 3.11 0.19
CA CYS A 38 -10.31 4.36 -0.35
C CYS A 38 -10.24 5.49 0.68
N LYS A 39 -10.26 6.74 0.21
CA LYS A 39 -10.24 7.93 1.08
C LYS A 39 -11.40 8.00 2.08
N GLU A 40 -12.57 7.48 1.70
CA GLU A 40 -13.73 7.42 2.59
C GLU A 40 -13.50 6.45 3.76
N CYS A 41 -12.92 5.27 3.49
CA CYS A 41 -12.61 4.26 4.49
C CYS A 41 -11.51 4.76 5.44
N THR A 42 -10.44 5.37 4.91
CA THR A 42 -9.40 5.94 5.76
C THR A 42 -9.90 7.11 6.61
N GLY A 43 -10.64 8.06 6.03
CA GLY A 43 -11.22 9.16 6.81
C GLY A 43 -12.29 8.73 7.83
N SER A 44 -12.80 7.50 7.73
CA SER A 44 -13.69 6.91 8.73
C SER A 44 -12.92 6.32 9.92
N LEU A 45 -11.66 5.91 9.75
CA LEU A 45 -10.80 5.47 10.86
C LEU A 45 -10.48 6.63 11.81
N ASP A 46 -10.09 7.77 11.24
CA ASP A 46 -9.73 8.96 12.00
C ASP A 46 -10.89 9.41 12.90
N ARG A 47 -12.12 9.37 12.35
CA ARG A 47 -13.35 9.72 13.08
C ARG A 47 -13.73 8.72 14.16
N LYS A 48 -13.33 7.45 14.04
CA LYS A 48 -13.65 6.39 15.00
C LYS A 48 -12.57 6.19 16.07
N GLY A 49 -11.48 6.95 16.02
CA GLY A 49 -10.36 6.82 16.97
C GLY A 49 -9.52 5.55 16.77
N ALA A 50 -9.70 4.84 15.64
CA ALA A 50 -8.96 3.63 15.29
C ALA A 50 -7.59 3.95 14.63
N GLY A 51 -7.16 5.21 14.63
CA GLY A 51 -5.91 5.67 14.01
C GLY A 51 -4.63 5.05 14.59
N ARG A 52 -4.72 4.26 15.67
CA ARG A 52 -3.61 3.44 16.18
C ARG A 52 -3.52 2.04 15.54
N GLN A 53 -4.60 1.55 14.93
CA GLN A 53 -4.64 0.19 14.36
C GLN A 53 -4.03 0.13 12.96
N TYR A 54 -4.11 1.22 12.20
CA TYR A 54 -3.61 1.27 10.84
C TYR A 54 -2.80 2.53 10.61
N HIS A 55 -1.71 2.39 9.87
CA HIS A 55 -0.87 3.49 9.45
C HIS A 55 -0.95 3.68 7.93
N ASN A 56 -1.01 4.94 7.49
CA ASN A 56 -0.89 5.24 6.06
C ASN A 56 0.59 5.17 5.68
N LEU A 57 0.96 4.18 4.87
CA LEU A 57 2.31 4.05 4.37
C LEU A 57 2.54 5.01 3.19
N TRP A 58 1.65 4.97 2.19
CA TRP A 58 1.76 5.80 0.98
C TRP A 58 0.40 6.16 0.39
N GLU A 59 0.36 7.30 -0.29
CA GLU A 59 -0.71 7.63 -1.24
C GLU A 59 -0.61 6.74 -2.48
N LEU A 60 -1.74 6.17 -2.95
CA LEU A 60 -1.76 5.37 -4.18
C LEU A 60 -1.34 6.16 -5.42
N SER A 61 -1.58 7.47 -5.43
CA SER A 61 -1.13 8.36 -6.52
C SER A 61 0.40 8.44 -6.59
N TRP A 62 1.09 8.40 -5.45
CA TRP A 62 2.55 8.37 -5.40
C TRP A 62 3.08 7.03 -5.87
N VAL A 63 2.44 5.93 -5.47
CA VAL A 63 2.78 4.60 -5.99
C VAL A 63 2.63 4.57 -7.51
N LYS A 64 1.55 5.15 -8.06
CA LYS A 64 1.35 5.22 -9.51
C LYS A 64 2.46 5.99 -10.23
N GLN A 65 2.95 7.08 -9.65
CA GLN A 65 3.92 7.97 -10.29
C GLN A 65 5.37 7.50 -10.11
N GLY A 66 5.68 6.84 -8.99
CA GLY A 66 7.06 6.52 -8.58
C GLY A 66 7.25 5.07 -8.15
N TYR A 67 6.49 4.12 -8.72
CA TYR A 67 6.57 2.70 -8.33
C TYR A 67 8.01 2.16 -8.33
N PHE A 68 8.78 2.43 -9.38
CA PHE A 68 10.15 1.91 -9.49
C PHE A 68 11.11 2.54 -8.49
N ASP A 69 10.90 3.81 -8.12
CA ASP A 69 11.70 4.45 -7.09
C ASP A 69 11.39 3.84 -5.71
N LEU A 70 10.11 3.62 -5.41
CA LEU A 70 9.69 2.93 -4.18
C LEU A 70 10.21 1.48 -4.12
N GLU A 71 10.18 0.77 -5.25
CA GLU A 71 10.73 -0.59 -5.36
C GLU A 71 12.24 -0.59 -5.12
N LYS A 72 12.97 0.38 -5.68
CA LYS A 72 14.40 0.55 -5.45
C LYS A 72 14.71 0.81 -3.98
N ASP A 73 14.00 1.75 -3.34
CA ASP A 73 14.17 2.04 -1.90
C ASP A 73 13.94 0.79 -1.05
N LEU A 74 12.94 -0.01 -1.42
CA LEU A 74 12.63 -1.28 -0.76
C LEU A 74 13.76 -2.31 -0.94
N PHE A 75 14.33 -2.42 -2.14
CA PHE A 75 15.49 -3.29 -2.37
C PHE A 75 16.71 -2.83 -1.58
N GLU A 76 16.96 -1.52 -1.51
CA GLU A 76 18.03 -0.95 -0.72
C GLU A 76 17.88 -1.33 0.76
N GLU A 77 16.68 -1.21 1.35
CA GLU A 77 16.39 -1.68 2.71
C GLU A 77 16.75 -3.16 2.93
N LEU A 78 16.37 -4.02 2.00
CA LEU A 78 16.67 -5.46 2.07
C LEU A 78 18.18 -5.72 2.01
N THR A 79 18.92 -4.99 1.16
CA THR A 79 20.38 -5.17 1.01
C THR A 79 21.16 -4.69 2.23
N VAL A 80 20.71 -3.64 2.91
CA VAL A 80 21.33 -3.16 4.18
C VAL A 80 20.91 -3.98 5.39
N GLY A 81 20.16 -5.07 5.19
CA GLY A 81 19.77 -6.02 6.23
C GLY A 81 18.54 -5.60 7.04
N ARG A 82 17.80 -4.56 6.64
CA ARG A 82 16.53 -4.20 7.27
C ARG A 82 15.44 -5.15 6.78
N ARG A 83 15.09 -6.13 7.62
CA ARG A 83 14.11 -7.19 7.30
C ARG A 83 12.71 -6.90 7.85
N ARG A 84 12.26 -5.64 7.76
CA ARG A 84 10.92 -5.28 8.24
C ARG A 84 9.80 -5.79 7.34
N TRP A 85 10.06 -6.07 6.06
CA TRP A 85 9.06 -6.54 5.12
C TRP A 85 8.92 -8.06 5.13
N SER A 86 7.71 -8.56 5.36
CA SER A 86 7.42 -9.98 5.13
C SER A 86 7.42 -10.30 3.62
N LEU A 87 7.62 -11.57 3.29
CA LEU A 87 7.50 -12.03 1.90
C LEU A 87 6.10 -11.75 1.31
N ASP A 88 5.05 -11.79 2.13
CA ASP A 88 3.69 -11.58 1.64
C ASP A 88 3.40 -10.09 1.37
N ALA A 89 3.93 -9.18 2.20
CA ALA A 89 3.90 -7.75 1.91
C ALA A 89 4.63 -7.43 0.59
N LEU A 90 5.80 -8.06 0.35
CA LEU A 90 6.55 -7.91 -0.90
C LEU A 90 5.77 -8.42 -2.12
N LYS A 91 5.07 -9.55 -2.00
CA LYS A 91 4.21 -10.07 -3.08
C LYS A 91 3.02 -9.14 -3.35
N GLN A 92 2.41 -8.58 -2.31
CA GLN A 92 1.30 -7.65 -2.44
C GLN A 92 1.75 -6.34 -3.10
N PHE A 93 2.91 -5.80 -2.71
CA PHE A 93 3.50 -4.62 -3.35
C PHE A 93 3.81 -4.87 -4.83
N ASN A 94 4.42 -6.00 -5.17
CA ASN A 94 4.64 -6.42 -6.56
C ASN A 94 3.34 -6.56 -7.35
N ARG A 95 2.28 -7.09 -6.73
CA ARG A 95 0.96 -7.20 -7.36
C ARG A 95 0.38 -5.81 -7.65
N LEU A 96 0.57 -4.85 -6.75
CA LEU A 96 0.17 -3.47 -6.96
C LEU A 96 0.93 -2.86 -8.15
N GLY A 97 2.24 -3.06 -8.23
CA GLY A 97 3.05 -2.65 -9.39
C GLY A 97 2.54 -3.25 -10.71
N ARG A 98 2.24 -4.55 -10.72
CA ARG A 98 1.67 -5.22 -11.91
C ARG A 98 0.35 -4.60 -12.37
N LEU A 99 -0.51 -4.14 -11.47
CA LEU A 99 -1.77 -3.47 -11.85
C LEU A 99 -1.54 -2.18 -12.66
N LEU A 100 -0.40 -1.50 -12.48
CA LEU A 100 -0.06 -0.31 -13.28
C LEU A 100 0.11 -0.66 -14.77
N TYR A 101 0.64 -1.85 -15.07
CA TYR A 101 1.11 -2.22 -16.41
C TYR A 101 0.30 -3.34 -17.07
N LEU A 102 -0.64 -3.99 -16.38
CA LEU A 102 -1.41 -5.13 -16.88
C LEU A 102 -2.71 -4.77 -17.62
N ASP A 103 -2.77 -3.62 -18.28
CA ASP A 103 -4.00 -3.19 -18.97
C ASP A 103 -3.74 -2.63 -20.38
N ASP A 104 -2.55 -2.86 -20.92
CA ASP A 104 -2.17 -2.56 -22.32
C ASP A 104 -1.98 -3.85 -23.15
N ASN A 105 -2.73 -4.93 -22.84
CA ASN A 105 -2.85 -6.12 -23.70
C ASN A 105 -4.31 -6.56 -23.82
#